data_AF-A6IXB0-F1
#
_entry.id   AF-A6IXB0-F1
#
_cell.length_a   1.000
_cell.length_b   1.000
_cell.length_c   1.000
_cell.angle_alpha   90.00
_cell.angle_beta   90.00
_cell.angle_gamma   90.00
#
_symmetry.space_group_name_H-M   'P 1'
#
loop_
_entity.id
_entity.type
_entity.pdbx_description
1 polymer ?
#
loop_
_entity_poly.entity_id
_entity_poly.type
_entity_poly.pdbx_seq_one_letter_code
_entity_poly.pdbx_strand_id
1 'polypeptide(L)'
;MGQWFSSKNEQHQDLASSFKEYFKKFKTGHKIISEEIITSVELSMTKGNIQMANSTISEALRDIDGTPLNVAVTGESGAGKSSFINALRGIGHEEEGAAEIGVVETTAERWPYKHPSMPNVVIWDLPGIGTTN
;
A
#
# COMPACT_ATOMS: atom_id res chain seq x y z
N MET A 1 -11.57 49.47 -37.22
CA MET A 1 -11.81 49.44 -35.75
C MET A 1 -12.94 48.45 -35.51
N GLY A 2 -12.86 47.41 -34.70
CA GLY A 2 -11.77 46.83 -33.93
C GLY A 2 -11.96 45.31 -33.94
N GLN A 3 -10.84 44.62 -33.99
CA GLN A 3 -10.71 43.17 -33.97
C GLN A 3 -11.18 42.65 -32.60
N TRP A 4 -12.17 41.76 -32.58
CA TRP A 4 -12.53 41.01 -31.37
C TRP A 4 -11.45 39.96 -31.14
N PHE A 5 -10.51 40.28 -30.27
CA PHE A 5 -9.60 39.28 -29.71
C PHE A 5 -10.43 38.34 -28.84
N SER A 6 -10.70 37.14 -29.36
CA SER A 6 -11.04 35.99 -28.53
C SER A 6 -9.86 35.76 -27.60
N SER A 7 -9.95 36.22 -26.36
CA SER A 7 -9.01 35.83 -25.31
C SER A 7 -9.07 34.31 -25.20
N LYS A 8 -8.03 33.62 -25.69
CA LYS A 8 -7.82 32.22 -25.37
C LYS A 8 -7.68 32.15 -23.85
N ASN A 9 -8.67 31.59 -23.17
CA ASN A 9 -8.56 31.26 -21.75
C ASN A 9 -7.43 30.23 -21.59
N GLU A 10 -6.26 30.68 -21.15
CA GLU A 10 -5.05 29.89 -20.89
C GLU A 10 -5.14 29.00 -19.62
N GLN A 11 -6.33 28.52 -19.24
CA GLN A 11 -6.51 27.71 -18.03
C GLN A 11 -7.50 26.55 -18.15
N HIS A 12 -7.76 26.04 -19.36
CA HIS A 12 -8.45 24.75 -19.51
C HIS A 12 -7.41 23.67 -19.79
N GLN A 13 -6.71 23.19 -18.75
CA GLN A 13 -6.05 21.89 -18.85
C GLN A 13 -7.13 20.83 -19.08
N ASP A 14 -6.95 20.01 -20.10
CA ASP A 14 -7.78 18.84 -20.35
C ASP A 14 -7.73 17.89 -19.14
N LEU A 15 -8.88 17.37 -18.70
CA LEU A 15 -9.00 16.55 -17.49
C LEU A 15 -8.10 15.31 -17.54
N ALA A 16 -7.90 14.71 -18.72
CA ALA A 16 -7.01 13.56 -18.88
C ALA A 16 -5.55 13.94 -18.62
N SER A 17 -5.12 15.09 -19.13
CA SER A 17 -3.76 15.61 -18.92
C SER A 17 -3.52 15.95 -17.45
N SER A 18 -4.47 16.61 -16.78
CA SER A 18 -4.37 16.93 -15.34
C SER A 18 -4.31 15.66 -14.46
N PHE A 19 -5.02 14.59 -14.84
CA PHE A 19 -4.93 13.29 -14.16
C PHE A 19 -3.49 12.75 -14.20
N LYS A 20 -2.86 12.69 -15.38
CA LYS A 20 -1.46 12.23 -15.50
C LYS A 20 -0.50 13.15 -14.75
N GLU A 21 -0.70 14.46 -14.84
CA GLU A 21 0.15 15.45 -14.19
C GLU A 21 0.13 15.34 -12.67
N TYR A 22 -1.02 14.97 -12.08
CA TYR A 22 -1.11 14.73 -10.64
C TYR A 22 -0.08 13.70 -10.17
N PHE A 23 0.09 12.60 -10.90
CA PHE A 23 1.04 11.55 -10.54
C PHE A 23 2.51 11.94 -10.75
N LYS A 24 2.80 12.97 -11.55
CA LYS A 24 4.16 13.52 -11.71
C LYS A 24 4.65 14.25 -10.45
N LYS A 25 3.75 14.63 -9.54
CA LYS A 25 4.09 15.27 -8.26
C LYS A 25 4.80 14.30 -7.30
N PHE A 26 4.70 12.99 -7.55
CA PHE A 26 5.32 11.95 -6.73
C PHE A 26 6.62 11.46 -7.37
N LYS A 27 7.64 11.25 -6.54
CA LYS A 27 8.91 10.64 -6.97
C LYS A 27 8.68 9.20 -7.44
N THR A 28 9.53 8.72 -8.35
CA THR A 28 9.57 7.30 -8.73
C THR A 28 9.72 6.42 -7.48
N GLY A 29 8.92 5.36 -7.39
CA GLY A 29 8.83 4.48 -6.20
C GLY A 29 7.78 4.91 -5.16
N HIS A 30 7.21 6.11 -5.27
CA HIS A 30 6.16 6.61 -4.36
C HIS A 30 4.79 6.75 -5.04
N LYS A 31 4.64 6.25 -6.27
CA LYS A 31 3.35 6.17 -6.97
C LYS A 31 2.63 4.90 -6.54
N ILE A 32 1.33 5.01 -6.26
CA ILE A 32 0.50 3.87 -5.82
C ILE A 32 0.03 2.97 -6.99
N ILE A 33 0.10 3.47 -8.22
CA ILE A 33 -0.24 2.73 -9.45
C ILE A 33 0.90 2.85 -10.48
N SER A 34 0.98 1.87 -11.39
CA SER A 34 1.99 1.83 -12.44
C SER A 34 1.75 2.90 -13.52
N GLU A 35 2.81 3.23 -14.27
CA GLU A 35 2.70 4.18 -15.39
C GLU A 35 1.79 3.64 -16.52
N GLU A 36 1.67 2.31 -16.63
CA GLU A 36 0.77 1.64 -17.57
C GLU A 36 -0.70 1.93 -17.23
N ILE A 37 -1.07 1.80 -15.94
CA ILE A 37 -2.43 2.12 -15.47
C ILE A 37 -2.72 3.61 -15.67
N ILE A 38 -1.78 4.49 -15.29
CA ILE A 38 -1.94 5.95 -15.44
C ILE A 38 -2.19 6.30 -16.92
N THR A 39 -1.38 5.76 -17.83
CA THR A 39 -1.49 6.03 -19.27
C THR A 39 -2.77 5.43 -19.86
N SER A 40 -3.20 4.25 -19.40
CA SER A 40 -4.45 3.61 -19.82
C SER A 40 -5.69 4.45 -19.45
N VAL A 41 -5.71 4.98 -18.22
CA VAL A 41 -6.79 5.86 -17.75
C VAL A 41 -6.80 7.17 -18.54
N GLU A 42 -5.66 7.83 -18.69
CA GLU A 42 -5.52 9.05 -19.50
C GLU A 42 -6.03 8.84 -20.93
N LEU A 43 -5.58 7.77 -21.61
CA LEU A 43 -6.01 7.44 -22.98
C LEU A 43 -7.53 7.21 -23.07
N SER A 44 -8.11 6.55 -22.07
CA SER A 44 -9.55 6.28 -22.01
C SER A 44 -10.34 7.58 -21.82
N MET A 45 -9.86 8.48 -20.97
CA MET A 45 -10.44 9.81 -20.76
C MET A 45 -10.36 10.66 -22.03
N THR A 46 -9.21 10.72 -22.71
CA THR A 46 -9.04 11.48 -23.96
C THR A 46 -9.95 10.96 -25.09
N LYS A 47 -10.24 9.65 -25.12
CA LYS A 47 -11.17 9.03 -26.08
C LYS A 47 -12.65 9.20 -25.70
N GLY A 48 -12.96 9.81 -24.56
CA GLY A 48 -14.33 9.89 -24.03
C GLY A 48 -14.90 8.55 -23.57
N ASN A 49 -14.07 7.51 -23.40
CA ASN A 49 -14.49 6.20 -22.94
C ASN A 49 -14.50 6.13 -21.40
N ILE A 50 -15.54 6.73 -20.82
CA ILE A 50 -15.70 6.84 -19.36
C ILE A 50 -15.83 5.46 -18.71
N GLN A 51 -16.50 4.51 -19.36
CA GLN A 51 -16.68 3.16 -18.82
C GLN A 51 -15.34 2.45 -18.65
N MET A 52 -14.47 2.52 -19.66
CA MET A 52 -13.13 1.92 -19.61
C MET A 52 -12.23 2.63 -18.60
N ALA A 53 -12.30 3.95 -18.50
CA ALA A 53 -11.56 4.68 -17.46
C ALA A 53 -11.97 4.23 -16.05
N ASN A 54 -13.29 4.15 -15.79
CA ASN A 54 -13.81 3.71 -14.50
C ASN A 54 -13.46 2.25 -14.19
N SER A 55 -13.51 1.36 -15.17
CA SER A 55 -13.15 -0.05 -14.95
C SER A 55 -11.68 -0.20 -14.58
N THR A 56 -10.78 0.47 -15.31
CA THR A 56 -9.33 0.44 -15.05
C THR A 56 -9.00 1.01 -13.67
N ILE A 57 -9.62 2.12 -13.27
CA ILE A 57 -9.44 2.70 -11.92
C ILE A 57 -9.95 1.72 -10.85
N SER A 58 -11.13 1.15 -11.05
CA SER A 58 -11.75 0.24 -10.08
C SER A 58 -10.94 -1.05 -9.92
N GLU A 59 -10.40 -1.59 -11.00
CA GLU A 59 -9.52 -2.76 -10.98
C GLU A 59 -8.22 -2.46 -10.24
N ALA A 60 -7.56 -1.34 -10.56
CA ALA A 60 -6.34 -0.93 -9.87
C ALA A 60 -6.55 -0.77 -8.35
N LEU A 61 -7.67 -0.18 -7.92
CA LEU A 61 -8.00 -0.04 -6.50
C LEU A 61 -8.27 -1.38 -5.83
N ARG A 62 -9.00 -2.29 -6.51
CA ARG A 62 -9.25 -3.64 -5.98
C ARG A 62 -7.97 -4.44 -5.81
N ASP A 63 -7.03 -4.32 -6.75
CA ASP A 63 -5.74 -4.99 -6.67
C ASP A 63 -4.92 -4.45 -5.50
N ILE A 64 -4.89 -3.12 -5.31
CA ILE A 64 -4.21 -2.49 -4.16
C ILE A 64 -4.82 -2.98 -2.85
N ASP A 65 -6.13 -2.91 -2.71
CA ASP A 65 -6.84 -3.28 -1.48
C ASP A 65 -6.73 -4.79 -1.19
N GLY A 66 -6.73 -5.63 -2.24
CA GLY A 66 -6.73 -7.09 -2.15
C GLY A 66 -5.34 -7.73 -2.01
N THR A 67 -4.26 -6.97 -2.18
CA THR A 67 -2.90 -7.53 -2.19
C THR A 67 -2.49 -8.05 -0.80
N PRO A 68 -2.21 -9.35 -0.63
CA PRO A 68 -1.71 -9.88 0.63
C PRO A 68 -0.22 -9.56 0.83
N LEU A 69 0.14 -9.11 2.03
CA LEU A 69 1.52 -8.86 2.44
C LEU A 69 1.88 -9.78 3.62
N ASN A 70 2.90 -10.61 3.44
CA ASN A 70 3.41 -11.51 4.47
C ASN A 70 4.84 -11.11 4.85
N VAL A 71 5.06 -10.77 6.11
CA VAL A 71 6.37 -10.39 6.64
C VAL A 71 6.81 -11.44 7.65
N ALA A 72 7.95 -12.10 7.43
CA ALA A 72 8.49 -13.05 8.38
C ALA A 72 9.54 -12.37 9.28
N VAL A 73 9.43 -12.59 10.60
CA VAL A 73 10.36 -12.10 11.61
C VAL A 73 11.04 -13.30 12.26
N THR A 74 12.37 -13.32 12.24
CA THR A 74 13.20 -14.36 12.86
C THR A 74 14.37 -13.73 13.60
N GLY A 75 14.97 -14.47 14.50
CA GLY A 75 16.05 -14.02 15.38
C GLY A 75 16.10 -14.85 16.65
N GLU A 76 17.17 -14.69 17.42
CA GLU A 76 17.35 -15.40 18.69
C GLU A 76 16.27 -15.05 19.73
N SER A 77 16.15 -15.88 20.76
CA SER A 77 15.28 -15.54 21.89
C SER A 77 15.76 -14.25 22.57
N GLY A 78 14.82 -13.41 23.01
CA GLY A 78 15.15 -12.14 23.66
C GLY A 78 15.67 -11.03 22.74
N ALA A 79 15.80 -11.26 21.42
CA ALA A 79 16.23 -10.24 20.46
C ALA A 79 15.18 -9.11 20.20
N GLY A 80 14.01 -9.19 20.84
CA GLY A 80 12.95 -8.18 20.71
C GLY A 80 11.96 -8.43 19.55
N LYS A 81 11.86 -9.67 19.05
CA LYS A 81 10.93 -10.05 17.96
C LYS A 81 9.48 -9.64 18.25
N SER A 82 8.94 -10.04 19.40
CA SER A 82 7.56 -9.71 19.81
C SER A 82 7.33 -8.21 19.92
N SER A 83 8.29 -7.47 20.48
CA SER A 83 8.22 -6.00 20.54
C SER A 83 8.19 -5.36 19.16
N PHE A 84 9.01 -5.86 18.22
CA PHE A 84 9.04 -5.40 16.84
C PHE A 84 7.71 -5.68 16.11
N ILE A 85 7.15 -6.89 16.27
CA ILE A 85 5.85 -7.27 15.70
C ILE A 85 4.75 -6.35 16.22
N ASN A 86 4.71 -6.10 17.52
CA ASN A 86 3.72 -5.21 18.16
C ASN A 86 3.85 -3.77 17.69
N ALA A 87 5.09 -3.25 17.58
CA ALA A 87 5.36 -1.92 17.06
C ALA A 87 4.88 -1.76 15.61
N LEU A 88 5.14 -2.74 14.74
CA LEU A 88 4.65 -2.74 13.36
C LEU A 88 3.12 -2.81 13.26
N ARG A 89 2.45 -3.39 14.26
CA ARG A 89 0.98 -3.45 14.34
C ARG A 89 0.36 -2.24 15.03
N GLY A 90 1.18 -1.38 15.64
CA GLY A 90 0.71 -0.26 16.46
C GLY A 90 -0.04 -0.69 17.71
N ILE A 91 0.27 -1.86 18.27
CA ILE A 91 -0.40 -2.45 19.44
C ILE A 91 0.54 -2.37 20.65
N GLY A 92 0.05 -1.87 21.78
CA GLY A 92 0.77 -1.85 23.05
C GLY A 92 1.06 -3.25 23.57
N HIS A 93 2.15 -3.41 24.34
CA HIS A 93 2.60 -4.71 24.82
C HIS A 93 1.66 -5.40 25.82
N GLU A 94 0.75 -4.65 26.43
CA GLU A 94 -0.26 -5.13 27.39
C GLU A 94 -1.65 -5.24 26.76
N GLU A 95 -1.81 -4.91 25.48
CA GLU A 95 -3.09 -4.92 24.79
C GLU A 95 -3.48 -6.34 24.33
N GLU A 96 -4.79 -6.58 24.24
CA GLU A 96 -5.33 -7.85 23.78
C GLU A 96 -4.86 -8.16 22.35
N GLY A 97 -4.31 -9.36 22.15
CA GLY A 97 -3.77 -9.80 20.87
C GLY A 97 -2.36 -9.27 20.55
N ALA A 98 -1.66 -8.66 21.50
CA ALA A 98 -0.23 -8.41 21.43
C ALA A 98 0.55 -9.74 21.32
N ALA A 99 1.66 -9.72 20.57
CA ALA A 99 2.65 -10.78 20.61
C ALA A 99 3.27 -10.81 22.00
N GLU A 100 3.20 -11.97 22.66
CA GLU A 100 3.69 -12.13 24.01
C GLU A 100 5.20 -11.85 24.10
N ILE A 101 5.59 -11.07 25.10
CA ILE A 101 6.98 -10.71 25.36
C ILE A 101 7.49 -11.60 26.48
N GLY A 102 8.50 -12.41 26.19
CA GLY A 102 9.12 -13.32 27.15
C GLY A 102 10.55 -13.69 26.74
N VAL A 103 11.35 -14.09 27.73
CA VAL A 103 12.73 -14.59 27.53
C VAL A 103 12.73 -16.06 27.09
N VAL A 104 11.64 -16.78 27.35
CA VAL A 104 11.43 -18.16 26.90
C VAL A 104 10.77 -18.09 25.51
N GLU A 105 11.34 -18.80 24.53
CA GLU A 105 10.70 -18.91 23.22
C GLU A 105 9.34 -19.58 23.37
N THR A 106 8.27 -18.81 23.19
CA THR A 106 6.88 -19.26 23.30
C THR A 106 6.38 -19.96 22.04
N THR A 107 7.16 -19.93 20.96
CA THR A 107 6.71 -20.23 19.59
C THR A 107 7.49 -21.41 19.00
N ALA A 108 7.00 -22.64 19.18
CA ALA A 108 7.57 -23.85 18.54
C ALA A 108 7.17 -23.99 17.05
N GLU A 109 6.07 -23.34 16.65
CA GLU A 109 5.56 -23.29 15.28
C GLU A 109 5.28 -21.84 14.91
N ARG A 110 5.46 -21.47 13.63
CA ARG A 110 5.22 -20.08 13.17
C ARG A 110 3.85 -19.55 13.61
N TRP A 111 3.79 -18.32 14.14
CA TRP A 111 2.54 -17.70 14.58
C TRP A 111 2.20 -16.46 13.76
N PRO A 112 0.98 -16.36 13.17
CA PRO A 112 0.56 -15.20 12.40
C PRO A 112 -0.04 -14.10 13.30
N TYR A 113 0.42 -12.87 13.09
CA TYR A 113 -0.14 -11.67 13.68
C TYR A 113 -0.68 -10.74 12.58
N LYS A 114 -2.01 -10.65 12.45
CA LYS A 114 -2.65 -9.74 11.49
C LYS A 114 -2.58 -8.29 11.98
N HIS A 115 -2.43 -7.36 11.05
CA HIS A 115 -2.52 -5.94 11.35
C HIS A 115 -3.99 -5.53 11.61
N PRO A 116 -4.30 -4.80 12.69
CA PRO A 116 -5.69 -4.54 13.11
C PRO A 116 -6.50 -3.76 12.09
N SER A 117 -5.90 -2.78 11.41
CA SER A 117 -6.56 -1.97 10.37
C SER A 117 -6.31 -2.45 8.93
N MET A 118 -5.38 -3.39 8.73
CA MET A 118 -4.95 -3.85 7.40
C MET A 118 -4.89 -5.38 7.38
N PRO A 119 -6.04 -6.07 7.30
CA PRO A 119 -6.12 -7.52 7.52
C PRO A 119 -5.34 -8.36 6.50
N ASN A 120 -5.01 -7.78 5.34
CA ASN A 120 -4.17 -8.39 4.31
C ASN A 120 -2.67 -8.35 4.65
N VAL A 121 -2.28 -7.62 5.70
CA VAL A 121 -0.91 -7.60 6.24
C VAL A 121 -0.82 -8.60 7.39
N VAL A 122 0.02 -9.62 7.21
CA VAL A 122 0.29 -10.66 8.20
C VAL A 122 1.78 -10.65 8.53
N ILE A 123 2.08 -10.48 9.83
CA ILE A 123 3.43 -10.56 10.36
C ILE A 123 3.58 -11.92 11.03
N TRP A 124 4.48 -12.74 10.52
CA TRP A 124 4.76 -14.08 10.99
C TRP A 124 5.93 -14.05 11.96
N ASP A 125 5.69 -14.47 13.20
CA ASP A 125 6.75 -14.80 14.14
C ASP A 125 7.27 -16.20 13.84
N LEU A 126 8.57 -16.33 13.63
CA LEU A 126 9.24 -17.59 13.39
C LEU A 126 10.12 -17.97 14.59
N PRO A 127 10.24 -19.28 14.91
CA PRO A 127 11.18 -19.75 15.93
C PRO A 127 12.61 -19.31 15.62
N GLY A 128 13.41 -19.11 16.67
CA GLY A 128 14.82 -18.77 16.54
C GLY A 128 15.64 -19.86 15.85
N ILE A 129 16.68 -19.48 15.11
CA ILE A 129 17.63 -20.46 14.57
C ILE A 129 18.44 -21.02 15.75
N GLY A 130 18.33 -22.33 16.00
CA GLY A 130 19.01 -23.02 17.10
C GLY A 130 18.10 -23.47 18.24
N THR A 131 16.81 -23.16 18.19
CA THR A 131 15.80 -23.69 19.13
C THR A 131 15.17 -24.96 18.57
N THR A 132 15.97 -26.03 18.53
CA THR A 132 15.45 -27.40 18.59
C THR A 132 15.26 -27.75 20.06
N ASN A 133 14.02 -28.01 20.48
CA ASN A 133 13.81 -28.82 21.68
C ASN A 133 14.48 -30.18 21.52
#